data_AF-A0A933N9Y9-F1
#
_entry.id   AF-A0A933N9Y9-F1
#
_cell.length_a   1.000
_cell.length_b   1.000
_cell.length_c   1.000
_cell.angle_alpha   90.00
_cell.angle_beta   90.00
_cell.angle_gamma   90.00
#
_symmetry.space_group_name_H-M   'P 1'
#
loop_
_entity.id
_entity.type
_entity.pdbx_description
1 polymer ?
#
loop_
_entity_poly.entity_id
_entity_poly.type
_entity_poly.pdbx_seq_one_letter_code
_entity_poly.pdbx_strand_id
1 'polypeptide(L)'
;MSRPMLAADQLGKLLRELLPVRGGHVSFEFVEVTERDEDLFVIMRLINWEDVRGQLSIRDVKEQEVLLVPRSHRADPERVVEYCRGWVSALEKVFANGDFANGDGPEYLLPHDLIAPKVLGLSKPRSAEAFEAALLVKSRLGRFRRDG
;
A
#
# COMPACT_ATOMS: atom_id res chain seq x y z
N MET A 1 -11.95 30.76 -4.85
CA MET A 1 -10.81 30.05 -5.46
C MET A 1 -10.90 28.60 -5.02
N SER A 2 -11.01 27.63 -5.94
CA SER A 2 -11.01 26.21 -5.56
C SER A 2 -9.61 25.81 -5.09
N ARG A 3 -9.50 25.01 -4.03
CA ARG A 3 -8.21 24.42 -3.65
C ARG A 3 -7.74 23.49 -4.78
N PRO A 4 -6.43 23.47 -5.10
CA PRO A 4 -5.91 22.51 -6.07
C PRO A 4 -6.13 21.09 -5.55
N MET A 5 -6.68 20.24 -6.40
CA MET A 5 -6.83 18.81 -6.13
C MET A 5 -5.53 18.08 -6.47
N LEU A 6 -5.20 17.03 -5.71
CA LEU A 6 -4.07 16.15 -6.03
C LEU A 6 -4.26 15.51 -7.41
N ALA A 7 -3.35 15.73 -8.34
CA ALA A 7 -3.37 15.14 -9.68
C ALA A 7 -2.79 13.71 -9.69
N ALA A 8 -3.20 12.88 -10.65
CA ALA A 8 -2.68 11.53 -10.85
C ALA A 8 -1.15 11.51 -10.99
N ASP A 9 -0.58 12.44 -11.76
CA ASP A 9 0.87 12.56 -11.94
C ASP A 9 1.63 12.86 -10.64
N GLN A 10 1.03 13.66 -9.76
CA GLN A 10 1.64 13.98 -8.47
C GLN A 10 1.66 12.76 -7.55
N LEU A 11 0.53 12.03 -7.49
CA LEU A 11 0.45 10.78 -6.75
C LEU A 11 1.42 9.73 -7.32
N GLY A 12 1.50 9.61 -8.65
CA GLY A 12 2.39 8.66 -9.32
C GLY A 12 3.87 8.97 -9.08
N LYS A 13 4.27 10.24 -8.94
CA LYS A 13 5.64 10.61 -8.54
C LYS A 13 5.91 10.16 -7.10
N LEU A 14 5.02 10.51 -6.17
CA LEU A 14 5.13 10.10 -4.77
C LEU A 14 5.25 8.58 -4.61
N LEU A 15 4.40 7.81 -5.29
CA LEU A 15 4.41 6.35 -5.16
C LEU A 15 5.68 5.73 -5.73
N ARG A 16 6.26 6.27 -6.80
CA ARG A 16 7.58 5.83 -7.32
C ARG A 16 8.73 6.11 -6.36
N GLU A 17 8.62 7.15 -5.54
CA GLU A 17 9.64 7.47 -4.52
C GLU A 17 9.53 6.56 -3.29
N LEU A 18 8.30 6.17 -2.91
CA LEU A 18 8.06 5.37 -1.72
C LEU A 18 8.14 3.85 -1.94
N LEU A 19 7.99 3.37 -3.17
CA LEU A 19 7.94 1.96 -3.53
C LEU A 19 9.12 1.56 -4.42
N PRO A 20 9.53 0.28 -4.46
CA PRO A 20 8.85 -0.90 -3.90
C PRO A 20 9.10 -1.12 -2.41
N VAL A 21 8.13 -1.76 -1.73
CA VAL A 21 8.36 -2.39 -0.42
C VAL A 21 8.77 -3.85 -0.65
N ARG A 22 9.81 -4.31 0.04
CA ARG A 22 10.33 -5.68 -0.07
C ARG A 22 10.57 -6.29 1.31
N GLY A 23 10.26 -7.58 1.46
CA GLY A 23 10.58 -8.34 2.67
C GLY A 23 10.39 -9.83 2.47
N GLY A 24 11.33 -10.63 2.99
CA GLY A 24 11.39 -12.06 2.74
C GLY A 24 11.38 -12.37 1.23
N HIS A 25 10.41 -13.16 0.80
CA HIS A 25 10.21 -13.54 -0.60
C HIS A 25 9.05 -12.78 -1.26
N VAL A 26 8.78 -11.55 -0.85
CA VAL A 26 7.65 -10.77 -1.38
C VAL A 26 8.09 -9.34 -1.71
N SER A 27 7.63 -8.82 -2.85
CA SER A 27 7.68 -7.38 -3.15
C SER A 27 6.32 -6.83 -3.52
N PHE A 28 6.09 -5.58 -3.13
CA PHE A 28 4.90 -4.81 -3.47
C PHE A 28 5.30 -3.55 -4.23
N GLU A 29 4.91 -3.48 -5.49
CA GLU A 29 5.46 -2.54 -6.46
C GLU A 29 4.35 -1.72 -7.13
N PHE A 30 4.63 -0.43 -7.33
CA PHE A 30 3.75 0.47 -8.05
C PHE A 30 3.99 0.37 -9.56
N VAL A 31 2.91 0.37 -10.35
CA VAL A 31 2.95 0.38 -11.82
C VAL A 31 2.49 1.73 -12.36
N GLU A 32 1.24 2.11 -12.07
CA GLU A 32 0.58 3.28 -12.67
C GLU A 32 -0.52 3.85 -11.76
N VAL A 33 -0.82 5.15 -11.92
CA VAL A 33 -2.02 5.79 -11.38
C VAL A 33 -2.98 6.06 -12.54
N THR A 34 -4.24 5.65 -12.40
CA THR A 34 -5.33 5.97 -13.32
C THR A 34 -6.35 6.87 -12.61
N GLU A 35 -6.96 7.80 -13.34
CA GLU A 35 -8.03 8.65 -12.83
C GLU A 35 -9.37 8.26 -13.48
N ARG A 36 -10.39 7.99 -12.65
CA ARG A 36 -11.75 7.65 -13.11
C ARG A 36 -12.76 8.30 -12.20
N ASP A 37 -13.70 9.06 -12.76
CA ASP A 37 -14.73 9.79 -11.99
C ASP A 37 -14.16 10.65 -10.85
N GLU A 38 -12.99 11.26 -11.10
CA GLU A 38 -12.18 12.03 -10.13
C GLU A 38 -11.61 11.21 -8.96
N ASP A 39 -11.82 9.89 -8.89
CA ASP A 39 -11.10 8.99 -7.99
C ASP A 39 -9.73 8.64 -8.58
N LEU A 40 -8.72 8.44 -7.71
CA LEU A 40 -7.40 7.95 -8.13
C LEU A 40 -7.25 6.47 -7.78
N PHE A 41 -7.15 5.66 -8.82
CA PHE A 41 -6.85 4.24 -8.77
C PHE A 41 -5.36 4.02 -9.02
N VAL A 42 -4.83 2.93 -8.47
CA VAL A 42 -3.44 2.52 -8.66
C VAL A 42 -3.39 1.10 -9.16
N ILE A 43 -2.53 0.85 -10.15
CA ILE A 43 -2.16 -0.48 -10.56
C ILE A 43 -0.95 -0.89 -9.72
N MET A 44 -1.14 -1.94 -8.93
CA MET A 44 -0.15 -2.45 -8.00
C MET A 44 0.18 -3.89 -8.34
N ARG A 45 1.44 -4.26 -8.13
CA ARG A 45 1.95 -5.61 -8.36
C ARG A 45 2.45 -6.20 -7.05
N LEU A 46 1.93 -7.37 -6.69
CA LEU A 46 2.45 -8.22 -5.64
C LEU A 46 3.25 -9.34 -6.30
N ILE A 47 4.54 -9.40 -6.04
CA ILE A 47 5.45 -10.42 -6.59
C ILE A 47 5.87 -11.35 -5.47
N ASN A 48 5.62 -12.64 -5.66
CA ASN A 48 6.16 -13.68 -4.81
C ASN A 48 7.40 -14.25 -5.47
N TRP A 49 8.48 -14.27 -4.71
CA TRP A 49 9.78 -14.77 -5.10
C TRP A 49 9.97 -16.18 -4.54
N GLU A 50 10.92 -16.92 -5.09
CA GLU A 50 11.41 -18.16 -4.52
C GLU A 50 12.93 -18.24 -4.71
N ASP A 51 13.61 -18.87 -3.76
CA ASP A 51 15.02 -19.19 -3.92
C ASP A 51 15.17 -20.46 -4.75
N VAL A 52 15.80 -20.32 -5.92
CA VAL A 52 16.21 -21.43 -6.77
C VAL A 52 17.73 -21.45 -6.81
N ARG A 53 18.35 -22.27 -5.95
CA ARG A 53 19.81 -22.48 -5.89
C ARG A 53 20.59 -21.20 -5.55
N GLY A 54 20.10 -20.43 -4.59
CA GLY A 54 20.69 -19.16 -4.16
C GLY A 54 20.37 -17.98 -5.08
N GLN A 55 19.47 -18.15 -6.04
CA GLN A 55 19.00 -17.09 -6.92
C GLN A 55 17.51 -16.87 -6.71
N LEU A 56 17.12 -15.61 -6.49
CA LEU A 56 15.71 -15.24 -6.44
C LEU A 56 15.11 -15.33 -7.85
N SER A 57 14.13 -16.21 -8.01
CA SER A 57 13.28 -16.32 -9.19
C SER A 57 11.88 -15.82 -8.86
N ILE A 58 11.20 -15.24 -9.85
CA ILE A 58 9.78 -14.90 -9.71
C ILE A 58 8.99 -16.20 -9.72
N ARG A 59 8.24 -16.45 -8.63
CA ARG A 59 7.33 -17.58 -8.51
C ARG A 59 5.93 -17.23 -9.01
N ASP A 60 5.45 -16.04 -8.66
CA ASP A 60 4.09 -15.59 -8.99
C ASP A 60 4.02 -14.05 -9.04
N VAL A 61 3.12 -13.53 -9.87
CA VAL A 61 2.87 -12.10 -10.04
C VAL A 61 1.36 -11.87 -10.06
N LYS A 62 0.89 -11.05 -9.13
CA LYS A 62 -0.51 -10.62 -9.06
C LYS A 62 -0.57 -9.12 -9.28
N GLU A 63 -1.27 -8.70 -10.32
CA GLU A 63 -1.45 -7.29 -10.67
C GLU A 63 -2.93 -6.92 -10.57
N GLN A 64 -3.22 -5.78 -9.94
CA GLN A 64 -4.60 -5.35 -9.72
C GLN A 64 -4.71 -3.82 -9.68
N GLU A 65 -5.76 -3.29 -10.33
CA GLU A 65 -6.20 -1.91 -10.17
C GLU A 65 -7.03 -1.78 -8.89
N VAL A 66 -6.65 -0.85 -8.00
CA VAL A 66 -7.29 -0.64 -6.70
C VAL A 66 -7.49 0.84 -6.43
N LEU A 67 -8.65 1.21 -5.87
CA LEU A 67 -8.89 2.58 -5.40
C LEU A 67 -7.94 2.94 -4.25
N LEU A 68 -7.10 3.96 -4.43
CA LEU A 68 -6.20 4.45 -3.37
C LEU A 68 -6.70 5.76 -2.75
N VAL A 69 -7.17 6.70 -3.57
CA VAL A 69 -7.58 8.02 -3.10
C VAL A 69 -8.98 8.34 -3.65
N PRO A 70 -10.03 8.22 -2.80
CA PRO A 70 -11.35 8.72 -3.16
C PRO A 70 -11.34 10.23 -3.42
N ARG A 71 -12.17 10.71 -4.36
CA ARG A 71 -12.28 12.12 -4.79
C ARG A 71 -12.44 13.09 -3.63
N SER A 72 -13.17 12.67 -2.59
CA SER A 72 -13.45 13.46 -1.39
C SER A 72 -12.19 13.85 -0.60
N HIS A 73 -11.07 13.16 -0.84
CA HIS A 73 -9.80 13.42 -0.18
C HIS A 73 -8.78 14.14 -1.07
N ARG A 74 -9.04 14.33 -2.37
CA ARG A 74 -8.09 14.98 -3.29
C ARG A 74 -7.88 16.46 -3.00
N ALA A 75 -8.84 17.12 -2.35
CA ALA A 75 -8.73 18.53 -1.95
C ALA A 75 -7.83 18.75 -0.71
N ASP A 76 -7.23 17.68 -0.17
CA ASP A 76 -6.25 17.72 0.91
C ASP A 76 -4.99 16.88 0.53
N PRO A 77 -4.15 17.39 -0.39
CA PRO A 77 -2.98 16.65 -0.87
C PRO A 77 -1.98 16.29 0.23
N GLU A 78 -1.78 17.18 1.22
CA GLU A 78 -0.86 16.94 2.35
C GLU A 78 -1.29 15.72 3.16
N ARG A 79 -2.59 15.58 3.43
CA ARG A 79 -3.14 14.40 4.09
C ARG A 79 -2.92 13.12 3.30
N VAL A 80 -3.07 13.16 1.98
CA VAL A 80 -2.83 12.00 1.11
C VAL A 80 -1.35 11.60 1.15
N VAL A 81 -0.43 12.58 1.14
CA VAL A 81 1.01 12.33 1.27
C VAL A 81 1.33 11.63 2.59
N GLU A 82 0.82 12.13 3.71
CA GLU A 82 1.03 11.52 5.03
C GLU A 82 0.41 10.13 5.12
N TYR A 83 -0.77 9.91 4.52
CA TYR A 83 -1.36 8.58 4.42
C TYR A 83 -0.46 7.61 3.62
N CYS A 84 0.03 8.00 2.44
CA CYS A 84 0.88 7.14 1.62
C CYS A 84 2.19 6.78 2.33
N ARG A 85 2.80 7.74 3.04
CA ARG A 85 3.99 7.49 3.87
C ARG A 85 3.71 6.50 5.00
N GLY A 86 2.63 6.73 5.75
CA GLY A 86 2.22 5.82 6.82
C GLY A 86 1.83 4.43 6.32
N TRP A 87 1.24 4.35 5.12
CA TRP A 87 0.90 3.12 4.44
C TRP A 87 2.12 2.30 4.04
N VAL A 88 3.09 2.93 3.39
CA VAL A 88 4.35 2.26 3.02
C VAL A 88 5.10 1.78 4.25
N SER A 89 5.24 2.62 5.28
CA SER A 89 5.85 2.22 6.56
C SER A 89 5.11 1.05 7.23
N ALA A 90 3.78 1.01 7.14
CA ALA A 90 2.99 -0.12 7.65
C ALA A 90 3.24 -1.40 6.84
N LEU A 91 3.36 -1.30 5.50
CA LEU A 91 3.69 -2.44 4.64
C LEU A 91 5.09 -2.98 4.94
N GLU A 92 6.09 -2.11 5.13
CA GLU A 92 7.44 -2.52 5.54
C GLU A 92 7.39 -3.35 6.82
N LYS A 93 6.59 -2.94 7.81
CA LYS A 93 6.42 -3.69 9.07
C LYS A 93 5.67 -5.01 8.90
N VAL A 94 4.75 -5.11 7.95
CA VAL A 94 4.08 -6.38 7.61
C VAL A 94 5.07 -7.32 6.92
N PHE A 95 5.92 -6.79 6.03
CA PHE A 95 6.80 -7.57 5.17
C PHE A 95 8.13 -7.92 5.85
N ALA A 96 8.55 -7.17 6.88
CA ALA A 96 9.85 -7.30 7.55
C ALA A 96 10.20 -8.73 7.97
N ASN A 97 9.20 -9.52 8.38
CA ASN A 97 9.42 -10.88 8.88
C ASN A 97 9.25 -11.97 7.80
N GLY A 98 8.79 -11.63 6.59
CA GLY A 98 8.52 -12.60 5.51
C GLY A 98 7.39 -13.61 5.78
N ASP A 99 6.96 -13.73 7.03
CA ASP A 99 5.95 -14.65 7.52
C ASP A 99 4.63 -13.90 7.79
N PHE A 100 3.66 -14.10 6.90
CA PHE A 100 2.30 -13.61 7.08
C PHE A 100 1.57 -14.48 8.13
N ALA A 101 0.84 -13.85 9.04
CA ALA A 101 0.07 -14.57 10.06
C ALA A 101 -1.14 -15.31 9.46
N ASN A 102 -1.57 -16.40 10.12
CA ASN A 102 -2.82 -17.15 9.89
C ASN A 102 -2.90 -18.14 8.70
N GLY A 103 -1.77 -18.58 8.13
CA GLY A 103 -1.82 -19.57 7.04
C GLY A 103 -2.23 -18.99 5.67
N ASP A 104 -2.58 -17.71 5.65
CA ASP A 104 -2.64 -16.87 4.45
C ASP A 104 -1.21 -16.46 4.07
N GLY A 105 -0.43 -17.44 3.60
CA GLY A 105 0.84 -17.17 2.97
C GLY A 105 0.68 -16.13 1.85
N PRO A 106 1.77 -15.44 1.47
CA PRO A 106 1.72 -14.39 0.46
C PRO A 106 1.19 -14.85 -0.91
N GLU A 107 1.14 -16.16 -1.16
CA GLU A 107 0.49 -16.76 -2.32
C GLU A 107 -1.04 -16.53 -2.38
N TYR A 108 -1.70 -16.26 -1.24
CA TYR A 108 -3.15 -16.04 -1.15
C TYR A 108 -3.56 -14.57 -1.11
N LEU A 109 -2.59 -13.65 -0.97
CA LEU A 109 -2.86 -12.23 -0.92
C LEU A 109 -3.04 -11.65 -2.32
N LEU A 110 -3.89 -10.63 -2.43
CA LEU A 110 -4.03 -9.79 -3.61
C LEU A 110 -3.66 -8.34 -3.27
N PRO A 111 -3.30 -7.49 -4.26
CA PRO A 111 -2.94 -6.12 -3.97
C PRO A 111 -4.00 -5.32 -3.19
N HIS A 112 -5.29 -5.57 -3.43
CA HIS A 112 -6.35 -4.88 -2.68
C HIS A 112 -6.41 -5.26 -1.19
N ASP A 113 -5.88 -6.41 -0.77
CA ASP A 113 -5.80 -6.80 0.65
C ASP A 113 -4.83 -5.93 1.44
N LEU A 114 -3.85 -5.34 0.73
CA LEU A 114 -2.77 -4.53 1.26
C LEU A 114 -3.05 -3.02 1.19
N ILE A 115 -4.24 -2.64 0.70
CA ILE A 115 -4.64 -1.24 0.48
C ILE A 115 -5.90 -0.94 1.30
N ALA A 116 -5.86 0.12 2.11
CA ALA A 116 -6.94 0.46 3.04
C ALA A 116 -7.37 1.94 2.93
N PRO A 117 -7.96 2.38 1.80
CA PRO A 117 -8.29 3.79 1.53
C PRO A 117 -9.29 4.36 2.56
N LYS A 118 -10.09 3.49 3.20
CA LYS A 118 -10.99 3.87 4.30
C LYS A 118 -10.25 4.53 5.48
N VAL A 119 -8.96 4.26 5.67
CA VAL A 119 -8.15 4.90 6.71
C VAL A 119 -7.96 6.40 6.45
N LEU A 120 -7.90 6.81 5.18
CA LEU A 120 -7.80 8.21 4.79
C LEU A 120 -9.00 9.05 5.30
N GLY A 121 -10.16 8.42 5.45
CA GLY A 121 -11.38 9.01 6.00
C GLY A 121 -11.45 9.13 7.53
N LEU A 122 -10.47 8.58 8.27
CA LEU A 122 -10.49 8.66 9.74
C LEU A 122 -10.16 10.07 10.24
N SER A 123 -10.93 10.60 11.18
CA SER A 123 -10.74 11.97 11.68
C SER A 123 -9.45 12.20 12.47
N LYS A 124 -8.90 11.14 13.11
CA LYS A 124 -7.77 11.26 14.05
C LYS A 124 -6.38 11.29 13.41
N PRO A 125 -6.00 10.39 12.48
CA PRO A 125 -4.65 10.39 11.93
C PRO A 125 -4.37 11.65 11.12
N ARG A 126 -3.25 12.33 11.39
CA ARG A 126 -2.83 13.56 10.69
C ARG A 126 -1.36 13.56 10.23
N SER A 127 -0.58 12.57 10.65
CA SER A 127 0.82 12.35 10.24
C SER A 127 1.01 10.92 9.76
N ALA A 128 2.12 10.66 9.07
CA ALA A 128 2.53 9.34 8.63
C ALA A 128 2.51 8.31 9.77
N GLU A 129 3.05 8.65 10.95
CA GLU A 129 3.10 7.74 12.11
C GLU A 129 1.69 7.43 12.63
N ALA A 130 0.81 8.43 12.66
CA ALA A 130 -0.56 8.23 13.11
C ALA A 130 -1.36 7.38 12.09
N PHE A 131 -1.09 7.54 10.80
CA PHE A 131 -1.68 6.70 9.75
C PHE A 131 -1.17 5.27 9.81
N GLU A 132 0.14 5.08 9.98
CA GLU A 132 0.76 3.78 10.17
C GLU A 132 0.12 3.04 11.35
N ALA A 133 0.05 3.68 12.52
CA ALA A 133 -0.59 3.11 13.70
C ALA A 133 -2.06 2.72 13.44
N ALA A 134 -2.79 3.54 12.68
CA ALA A 134 -4.15 3.23 12.27
C ALA A 134 -4.21 2.05 11.30
N LEU A 135 -3.27 1.92 10.37
CA LEU A 135 -3.21 0.82 9.40
C LEU A 135 -2.85 -0.52 10.06
N LEU A 136 -2.01 -0.48 11.09
CA LEU A 136 -1.51 -1.66 11.80
C LEU A 136 -2.45 -2.23 12.85
N VAL A 137 -3.68 -1.71 12.98
CA VAL A 137 -4.70 -2.36 13.82
C VAL A 137 -5.11 -3.71 13.24
N LYS A 138 -5.50 -4.65 14.11
CA LYS A 138 -5.81 -6.06 13.74
C LYS A 138 -6.89 -6.21 12.67
N SER A 139 -7.85 -5.31 12.55
CA SER A 139 -8.90 -5.38 11.52
C SER A 139 -8.46 -4.90 10.13
N ARG A 140 -7.19 -4.50 9.98
CA ARG A 140 -6.61 -3.95 8.74
C ARG A 140 -5.32 -4.69 8.41
N LEU A 141 -4.21 -4.00 8.18
CA LEU A 141 -2.92 -4.63 7.86
C LEU A 141 -2.33 -5.38 9.07
N GLY A 142 -2.74 -5.01 10.29
CA GLY A 142 -2.31 -5.70 11.50
C GLY A 142 -2.66 -7.20 11.53
N ARG A 143 -3.68 -7.66 10.78
CA ARG A 143 -4.02 -9.10 10.70
C ARG A 143 -2.92 -9.96 10.08
N PHE A 144 -2.02 -9.34 9.33
CA PHE A 144 -0.94 -10.01 8.61
C PHE A 144 0.37 -10.08 9.41
N ARG A 145 0.47 -9.28 10.49
CA ARG A 145 1.64 -9.32 11.36
C ARG A 145 1.57 -10.57 12.24
N ARG A 146 2.66 -11.33 12.29
CA ARG A 146 2.91 -12.20 13.45
C ARG A 146 3.30 -11.30 14.62
N ASP A 147 2.53 -11.38 15.69
CA ASP A 147 3.00 -10.89 16.99
C ASP A 147 4.23 -11.76 17.35
N GLY A 148 5.39 -11.12 17.53
CA GLY A 148 6.58 -11.78 18.05
C GLY A 148 6.40 -12.18 19.50
#